data_AF-A0A6G3C2F2-F1
#
_entry.id   AF-A0A6G3C2F2-F1
#
_cell.length_a   1.000
_cell.length_b   1.000
_cell.length_c   1.000
_cell.angle_alpha   90.00
_cell.angle_beta   90.00
_cell.angle_gamma   90.00
#
_symmetry.space_group_name_H-M   'P 1'
#
loop_
_entity.id
_entity.type
_entity.pdbx_description
1 polymer ?
#
loop_
_entity_poly.entity_id
_entity_poly.type
_entity_poly.pdbx_seq_one_letter_code
_entity_poly.pdbx_strand_id
1 'polypeptide(L)'
;MSDQTADIERIKESARSLSRIHREFDKNANPAEGLGVGILGDQGLIDVFDEFGDNWKIHRERLTEELENLSKLLSTAAKSYEDIDHALAEALRNADSKKPKEGGAK
;
A
#
# COMPACT_ATOMS: atom_id res chain seq x y z
N MET A 1 -20.22 -11.79 -7.52
CA MET A 1 -19.41 -11.79 -6.29
C MET A 1 -17.96 -12.19 -6.57
N SER A 2 -17.64 -13.25 -7.33
CA SER A 2 -16.24 -13.67 -7.54
C SER A 2 -15.32 -12.61 -8.18
N ASP A 3 -15.84 -11.84 -9.15
CA ASP A 3 -15.10 -10.77 -9.84
C ASP A 3 -14.73 -9.62 -8.89
N GLN A 4 -15.71 -9.13 -8.12
CA GLN A 4 -15.52 -8.12 -7.09
C GLN A 4 -14.57 -8.59 -5.97
N THR A 5 -14.65 -9.86 -5.55
CA THR A 5 -13.70 -10.42 -4.58
C THR A 5 -12.28 -10.45 -5.14
N ALA A 6 -12.09 -10.85 -6.41
CA ALA A 6 -10.78 -10.84 -7.07
C ALA A 6 -10.20 -9.42 -7.18
N ASP A 7 -11.03 -8.41 -7.46
CA ASP A 7 -10.60 -7.01 -7.50
C ASP A 7 -10.21 -6.47 -6.12
N ILE A 8 -10.95 -6.80 -5.06
CA ILE A 8 -10.59 -6.44 -3.68
C ILE A 8 -9.25 -7.08 -3.28
N GLU A 9 -9.03 -8.35 -3.64
CA GLU A 9 -7.74 -9.03 -3.40
C GLU A 9 -6.58 -8.32 -4.12
N ARG A 10 -6.78 -7.93 -5.39
CA ARG A 10 -5.78 -7.17 -6.15
C ARG A 10 -5.47 -5.81 -5.52
N ILE A 11 -6.47 -5.09 -5.01
CA ILE A 11 -6.28 -3.82 -4.30
C ILE A 11 -5.44 -4.04 -3.02
N LYS A 12 -5.75 -5.09 -2.25
CA LYS A 12 -4.99 -5.44 -1.04
C LYS A 12 -3.55 -5.83 -1.36
N GLU A 13 -3.32 -6.60 -2.42
CA GLU A 13 -1.98 -6.96 -2.87
C GLU A 13 -1.17 -5.73 -3.29
N SER A 14 -1.80 -4.80 -4.02
CA SER A 14 -1.19 -3.54 -4.42
C SER A 14 -0.78 -2.70 -3.21
N ALA A 15 -1.66 -2.57 -2.21
CA ALA A 15 -1.34 -1.87 -0.96
C ALA A 15 -0.15 -2.50 -0.23
N ARG A 16 -0.12 -3.83 -0.10
CA ARG A 16 1.01 -4.55 0.52
C ARG A 16 2.31 -4.35 -0.24
N SER A 17 2.26 -4.37 -1.56
CA SER A 17 3.44 -4.18 -2.41
C SER A 17 4.02 -2.78 -2.26
N LEU A 18 3.16 -1.75 -2.28
CA LEU A 18 3.59 -0.37 -2.06
C LEU A 18 4.17 -0.16 -0.65
N SER A 19 3.55 -0.75 0.38
CA SER A 19 4.07 -0.70 1.75
C SER A 19 5.45 -1.36 1.88
N ARG A 20 5.72 -2.45 1.14
CA ARG A 20 7.05 -3.07 1.09
C ARG A 20 8.06 -2.16 0.40
N ILE A 21 7.72 -1.60 -0.76
CA ILE A 21 8.59 -0.67 -1.49
C ILE A 21 8.93 0.51 -0.60
N HIS A 22 7.94 1.15 0.02
CA HIS A 22 8.14 2.22 1.00
C HIS A 22 9.16 1.83 2.07
N ARG A 23 9.01 0.65 2.69
CA ARG A 23 9.92 0.19 3.75
C ARG A 23 11.36 0.00 3.26
N GLU A 24 11.55 -0.48 2.03
CA GLU A 24 12.88 -0.65 1.45
C GLU A 24 13.57 0.70 1.22
N PHE A 25 12.84 1.67 0.65
CA PHE A 25 13.35 3.03 0.48
C PHE A 25 13.59 3.71 1.82
N ASP A 26 12.79 3.45 2.85
CA ASP A 26 12.96 4.02 4.18
C ASP A 26 14.21 3.47 4.91
N LYS A 27 14.46 2.15 4.82
CA LYS A 27 15.54 1.49 5.56
C LYS A 27 16.90 1.55 4.87
N ASN A 28 16.96 1.52 3.54
CA ASN A 28 18.19 1.50 2.76
C ASN A 28 18.35 2.84 2.03
N ALA A 29 18.45 3.91 2.83
CA ALA A 29 18.08 5.25 2.40
C ALA A 29 19.17 6.01 1.64
N ASN A 30 20.45 5.79 1.91
CA ASN A 30 21.53 6.58 1.32
C ASN A 30 22.61 5.68 0.67
N PRO A 31 22.67 5.58 -0.67
CA PRO A 31 23.67 4.80 -1.38
C PRO A 31 25.10 5.38 -1.27
N ALA A 32 25.25 6.64 -0.86
CA ALA A 32 26.54 7.28 -0.63
C ALA A 32 27.03 7.14 0.83
N GLU A 33 26.19 6.59 1.73
CA GLU A 33 26.55 6.44 3.14
C GLU A 33 27.79 5.55 3.30
N GLY A 34 28.79 6.09 3.98
CA GLY A 34 30.05 5.39 4.24
C GLY A 34 31.12 5.54 3.16
N LEU A 35 30.85 6.24 2.04
CA LEU A 35 31.84 6.52 1.00
C LEU A 35 32.67 7.77 1.33
N GLY A 36 33.69 7.62 2.19
CA GLY A 36 34.62 8.70 2.54
C GLY A 36 35.94 8.70 1.75
N VAL A 37 36.84 9.65 2.08
CA VAL A 37 38.19 9.79 1.47
C VAL A 37 38.98 8.48 1.48
N GLY A 38 38.85 7.69 2.54
CA GLY A 38 39.55 6.40 2.66
C GLY A 38 39.13 5.35 1.62
N ILE A 39 37.95 5.50 1.00
CA ILE A 39 37.43 4.60 -0.04
C ILE A 39 37.60 5.23 -1.42
N LEU A 40 37.23 6.50 -1.55
CA LEU A 40 37.15 7.19 -2.84
C LEU A 40 38.50 7.79 -3.29
N GLY A 41 39.40 8.08 -2.36
CA GLY A 41 40.76 8.56 -2.64
C GLY A 41 40.86 9.97 -3.24
N ASP A 42 39.73 10.62 -3.52
CA ASP A 42 39.64 11.95 -4.12
C ASP A 42 38.55 12.79 -3.46
N GLN A 43 38.87 14.05 -3.13
CA GLN A 43 37.93 14.96 -2.46
C GLN A 43 36.83 15.45 -3.41
N GLY A 44 37.14 15.70 -4.68
CA GLY A 44 36.13 16.13 -5.65
C GLY A 44 35.07 15.06 -5.89
N LEU A 45 35.47 13.79 -5.87
CA LEU A 45 34.55 12.66 -5.97
C LEU A 45 33.61 12.58 -4.76
N ILE A 46 34.11 12.85 -3.55
CA ILE A 46 33.29 12.91 -2.33
C ILE A 46 32.25 14.01 -2.44
N ASP A 47 32.67 15.21 -2.84
CA ASP A 47 31.75 16.36 -2.96
C ASP A 47 30.58 16.03 -3.93
N VAL A 48 30.85 15.31 -5.02
CA VAL A 48 29.83 14.83 -5.97
C VAL A 48 28.91 13.77 -5.34
N PHE A 49 29.46 12.82 -4.56
CA PHE A 49 28.65 11.82 -3.88
C PHE A 49 27.79 12.40 -2.75
N ASP A 50 28.28 13.44 -2.07
CA ASP A 50 27.54 14.18 -1.06
C ASP A 50 26.38 14.95 -1.70
N GLU A 51 26.63 15.69 -2.80
CA GLU A 51 25.57 16.38 -3.56
C GLU A 51 24.51 15.38 -4.08
N PHE A 52 24.96 14.23 -4.56
CA PHE A 52 24.06 13.15 -4.98
C PHE A 52 23.24 12.61 -3.80
N GLY A 53 23.87 12.35 -2.65
CA GLY A 53 23.23 11.84 -1.44
C GLY A 53 22.15 12.78 -0.91
N ASP A 54 22.42 14.09 -0.89
CA ASP A 54 21.47 15.11 -0.47
C ASP A 54 20.25 15.21 -1.40
N ASN A 55 20.49 15.28 -2.71
CA ASN A 55 19.42 15.30 -3.70
C ASN A 55 18.60 14.00 -3.65
N TRP A 56 19.28 12.85 -3.57
CA TRP A 56 18.65 11.55 -3.43
C TRP A 56 17.76 11.50 -2.19
N LYS A 57 18.22 11.99 -1.05
CA LYS A 57 17.45 12.02 0.19
C LYS A 57 16.13 12.79 0.01
N ILE A 58 16.19 14.00 -0.54
CA ILE A 58 15.00 14.85 -0.77
C ILE A 58 13.99 14.13 -1.68
N HIS A 59 14.47 13.59 -2.80
CA HIS A 59 13.59 12.91 -3.75
C HIS A 59 13.02 11.61 -3.21
N ARG A 60 13.83 10.84 -2.48
CA ARG A 60 13.42 9.61 -1.81
C ARG A 60 12.36 9.87 -0.75
N GLU A 61 12.54 10.87 0.11
CA GLU A 61 11.55 11.20 1.15
C GLU A 61 10.18 11.52 0.54
N ARG A 62 10.15 12.34 -0.53
CA ARG A 62 8.92 12.64 -1.28
C ARG A 62 8.27 11.39 -1.88
N LEU A 63 9.06 10.56 -2.56
CA LEU A 63 8.56 9.31 -3.12
C LEU A 63 7.98 8.39 -2.04
N THR A 64 8.66 8.31 -0.89
CA THR A 64 8.26 7.45 0.21
C THR A 64 6.94 7.94 0.84
N GLU A 65 6.77 9.24 1.03
CA GLU A 65 5.52 9.84 1.46
C GLU A 65 4.34 9.55 0.50
N GLU A 66 4.57 9.69 -0.81
CA GLU A 66 3.56 9.37 -1.83
C GLU A 66 3.16 7.88 -1.82
N LEU A 67 4.14 6.98 -1.69
CA LEU A 67 3.90 5.53 -1.58
C LEU A 67 3.09 5.17 -0.32
N GLU A 68 3.37 5.83 0.81
CA GLU A 68 2.62 5.63 2.05
C GLU A 68 1.15 6.05 1.87
N ASN A 69 0.94 7.23 1.30
CA ASN A 69 -0.39 7.79 1.04
C ASN A 69 -1.19 6.89 0.10
N LEU A 70 -0.59 6.40 -0.98
CA LEU A 70 -1.23 5.50 -1.92
C LEU A 70 -1.57 4.14 -1.27
N SER A 71 -0.66 3.58 -0.47
CA SER A 71 -0.91 2.34 0.27
C SER A 71 -2.08 2.49 1.26
N LYS A 72 -2.14 3.61 2.00
CA LYS A 72 -3.25 3.92 2.92
C LYS A 72 -4.58 4.06 2.17
N LEU A 73 -4.58 4.73 1.02
CA LEU A 73 -5.76 4.91 0.18
C LEU A 73 -6.30 3.56 -0.31
N LEU A 74 -5.45 2.71 -0.87
CA LEU A 74 -5.85 1.38 -1.35
C LEU A 74 -6.36 0.48 -0.21
N SER A 75 -5.71 0.53 0.95
CA SER A 75 -6.16 -0.21 2.13
C SER A 75 -7.55 0.24 2.60
N THR A 76 -7.80 1.55 2.56
CA THR A 76 -9.10 2.14 2.90
C THR A 76 -10.16 1.72 1.88
N ALA A 77 -9.85 1.80 0.59
CA ALA A 77 -10.76 1.38 -0.47
C ALA A 77 -11.16 -0.10 -0.35
N ALA A 78 -10.18 -0.98 -0.15
CA ALA A 78 -10.44 -2.41 0.06
C ALA A 78 -11.38 -2.65 1.26
N LYS A 79 -11.12 -1.97 2.38
CA LYS A 79 -11.98 -2.07 3.57
C LYS A 79 -13.39 -1.58 3.30
N SER A 80 -13.56 -0.44 2.63
CA SER A 80 -14.88 0.10 2.30
C SER A 80 -15.68 -0.84 1.40
N TYR A 81 -15.03 -1.51 0.43
CA TYR A 81 -15.71 -2.51 -0.39
C TYR A 81 -16.17 -3.72 0.43
N GLU A 82 -15.33 -4.22 1.34
CA GLU A 82 -15.70 -5.33 2.23
C GLU A 82 -16.85 -4.98 3.18
N ASP A 83 -16.82 -3.77 3.75
CA ASP A 83 -17.87 -3.28 4.64
C ASP A 83 -19.22 -3.17 3.91
N ILE A 84 -19.22 -2.68 2.66
CA ILE A 84 -20.42 -2.61 1.81
C ILE A 84 -20.94 -4.01 1.48
N ASP A 85 -20.07 -4.93 1.08
CA ASP A 85 -20.46 -6.32 0.76
C ASP A 85 -21.04 -7.03 1.99
N HIS A 86 -20.48 -6.79 3.17
CA HIS A 86 -20.99 -7.34 4.42
C HIS A 86 -22.39 -6.81 4.74
N ALA A 87 -22.58 -5.48 4.67
CA ALA A 87 -23.87 -4.84 4.93
C ALA A 87 -24.95 -5.32 3.94
N LEU A 88 -24.60 -5.50 2.67
CA LEU A 88 -25.51 -6.04 1.65
C LEU A 88 -25.89 -7.49 1.96
N ALA A 89 -24.92 -8.33 2.32
CA ALA A 89 -25.18 -9.73 2.68
C ALA A 89 -26.07 -9.85 3.93
N GLU A 90 -25.85 -9.01 4.94
CA GLU A 90 -26.70 -8.94 6.12
C GLU A 90 -28.13 -8.49 5.77
N ALA A 91 -28.28 -7.44 4.95
CA ALA A 91 -29.58 -6.96 4.51
C ALA A 91 -30.38 -8.05 3.75
N LEU A 92 -29.72 -8.80 2.86
CA LEU A 92 -30.33 -9.91 2.13
C LEU A 92 -30.76 -11.05 3.07
N ARG A 93 -29.89 -11.47 4.01
CA ARG A 93 -30.22 -12.51 5.01
C ARG A 93 -31.39 -12.09 5.91
N ASN A 94 -31.43 -10.82 6.30
CA ASN A 94 -32.52 -10.26 7.10
C ASN A 94 -33.84 -10.17 6.31
N ALA A 95 -33.78 -9.93 5.00
CA ALA A 95 -34.95 -9.93 4.13
C ALA A 95 -35.50 -11.36 3.92
N ASP A 96 -34.62 -12.35 3.69
CA ASP A 96 -35.05 -13.74 3.51
C ASP A 96 -35.58 -14.39 4.79
N SER A 97 -35.01 -14.06 5.95
CA SER A 97 -35.53 -14.52 7.25
C SER A 97 -36.88 -13.92 7.64
N LYS A 98 -37.26 -12.78 7.04
CA LYS A 98 -38.56 -12.13 7.22
C LYS A 98 -39.65 -12.62 6.28
N LYS A 99 -39.34 -13.42 5.24
CA LYS A 99 -40.37 -14.05 4.42
C LYS A 99 -41.12 -15.08 5.27
N PRO A 100 -42.45 -14.96 5.43
CA PRO A 100 -43.24 -16.03 6.03
C PRO A 100 -43.02 -17.30 5.20
N LYS A 101 -42.91 -18.46 5.86
CA LYS A 101 -43.02 -19.75 5.15
C LYS A 101 -44.39 -19.78 4.47
N GLU A 102 -44.46 -19.40 3.20
CA GLU A 102 -45.64 -19.63 2.38
C GLU A 102 -45.82 -21.15 2.25
N GLY A 103 -46.80 -21.66 2.98
CA GLY A 103 -47.69 -22.71 2.49
C GLY A 103 -47.08 -24.08 2.17
N GLY A 104 -46.44 -24.72 3.15
CA GLY A 104 -46.41 -26.19 3.21
C GLY A 104 -47.75 -26.71 3.72
N ALA A 105 -48.80 -26.61 2.91
CA ALA A 105 -50.10 -27.21 3.20
C ALA A 105 -50.53 -28.14 2.05
N LYS A 106 -50.64 -29.43 2.42
CA LYS A 106 -51.14 -30.62 1.72
C LYS A 106 -50.12 -31.40 0.88
#